data_AF-A0A1G8CEY6-F1
#
_entry.id   AF-A0A1G8CEY6-F1
#
_cell.length_a   1.000
_cell.length_b   1.000
_cell.length_c   1.000
_cell.angle_alpha   90.00
_cell.angle_beta   90.00
_cell.angle_gamma   90.00
#
_symmetry.space_group_name_H-M   'P 1'
#
loop_
_entity.id
_entity.type
_entity.pdbx_description
1 polymer ?
#
loop_
_entity_poly.entity_id
_entity_poly.type
_entity_poly.pdbx_seq_one_letter_code
_entity_poly.pdbx_strand_id
1 'polypeptide(L)'
;MQVLCSRQATIYLYVRQDSFVMDALLNELTAFRKQLAALENQNIALKIQLAHILQYHFDRSQLDRLEYFHTTFLQLDTRFDGLKRELALHQAWLSDPDMNNINYDNIRAHQLHIWGKLNTMDADVQKLKYLFSDYLQEHFPTVARSII
;
A
#
# COMPACT_ATOMS: atom_id res chain seq x y z
N MET A 1 -44.42 20.76 25.62
CA MET A 1 -44.04 20.76 24.19
C MET A 1 -42.55 21.13 23.94
N GLN A 2 -41.66 21.06 24.95
CA GLN A 2 -40.21 21.33 24.79
C GLN A 2 -39.33 20.06 24.83
N VAL A 3 -39.83 18.94 25.37
CA VAL A 3 -39.05 17.70 25.56
C VAL A 3 -38.82 16.92 24.25
N LEU A 4 -39.72 17.05 23.28
CA LEU A 4 -39.61 16.38 21.97
C LEU A 4 -38.53 17.00 21.07
N CYS A 5 -38.35 18.32 21.12
CA CYS A 5 -37.35 19.05 20.32
C CYS A 5 -35.91 18.73 20.78
N SER A 6 -35.69 18.60 22.10
CA SER A 6 -34.38 18.22 22.66
C SER A 6 -33.99 16.78 22.30
N ARG A 7 -34.94 15.82 22.33
CA ARG A 7 -34.65 14.42 21.95
C ARG A 7 -34.34 14.26 20.47
N GLN A 8 -35.06 14.95 19.58
CA GLN A 8 -34.73 14.95 18.15
C GLN A 8 -33.36 15.59 17.89
N ALA A 9 -33.04 16.72 18.52
CA ALA A 9 -31.72 17.34 18.38
C ALA A 9 -30.57 16.42 18.82
N THR A 10 -30.72 15.68 19.92
CA THR A 10 -29.70 14.71 20.37
C THR A 10 -29.54 13.54 19.41
N ILE A 11 -30.63 12.99 18.86
CA ILE A 11 -30.57 11.92 17.86
C ILE A 11 -29.90 12.41 16.57
N TYR A 12 -30.23 13.61 16.10
CA TYR A 12 -29.59 14.19 14.91
C TYR A 12 -28.09 14.46 15.12
N LEU A 13 -27.68 14.89 16.32
CA LEU A 13 -26.27 15.08 16.65
C LEU A 13 -25.51 13.75 16.69
N TYR A 14 -26.12 12.70 17.25
CA TYR A 14 -25.51 11.37 17.34
C TYR A 14 -25.33 10.73 15.95
N VAL A 15 -26.39 10.73 15.13
CA VAL A 15 -26.36 10.20 13.75
C VAL A 15 -25.36 10.96 12.87
N ARG A 16 -25.27 12.29 13.05
CA ARG A 16 -24.31 13.11 12.30
C ARG A 16 -22.85 12.84 12.71
N GLN A 17 -22.62 12.51 13.98
CA GLN A 17 -21.29 12.20 14.48
C GLN A 17 -20.81 10.82 14.02
N ASP A 18 -21.69 9.81 14.01
CA ASP A 18 -21.40 8.47 13.49
C ASP A 18 -21.12 8.48 11.98
N SER A 19 -21.86 9.28 11.21
CA SER A 19 -21.60 9.47 9.77
C SER A 19 -20.21 10.07 9.50
N PHE A 20 -19.80 11.08 10.26
CA PHE A 20 -18.49 11.73 10.07
C PHE A 20 -17.32 10.79 10.40
N VAL A 21 -17.48 9.96 11.44
CA VAL A 21 -16.46 8.99 11.87
C VAL A 21 -16.28 7.90 10.82
N MET A 22 -17.37 7.38 10.26
CA MET A 22 -17.33 6.37 9.20
C MET A 22 -16.70 6.91 7.91
N ASP A 23 -17.02 8.14 7.52
CA ASP A 23 -16.42 8.79 6.35
C ASP A 23 -14.89 8.93 6.52
N ALA A 24 -14.42 9.27 7.73
CA ALA A 24 -12.98 9.36 8.01
C ALA A 24 -12.28 8.00 7.84
N LEU A 25 -12.88 6.92 8.35
CA LEU A 25 -12.32 5.56 8.23
C LEU A 25 -12.24 5.10 6.76
N LEU A 26 -13.26 5.39 5.97
CA LEU A 26 -13.30 5.08 4.54
C LEU A 26 -12.28 5.90 3.73
N ASN A 27 -12.07 7.16 4.10
CA ASN A 27 -11.06 8.02 3.49
C ASN A 27 -9.63 7.50 3.75
N GLU A 28 -9.33 7.07 4.99
CA GLU A 28 -8.04 6.47 5.31
C GLU A 28 -7.80 5.18 4.51
N LEU A 29 -8.80 4.30 4.43
CA LEU A 29 -8.72 3.09 3.63
C LEU A 29 -8.44 3.38 2.15
N THR A 30 -9.07 4.43 1.61
CA THR A 30 -8.83 4.89 0.24
C THR A 30 -7.40 5.38 0.05
N ALA A 31 -6.86 6.13 1.02
CA ALA A 31 -5.47 6.58 1.01
C ALA A 31 -4.49 5.40 1.03
N PHE A 32 -4.72 4.38 1.87
CA PHE A 32 -3.90 3.18 1.94
C PHE A 32 -3.86 2.42 0.62
N ARG A 33 -5.00 2.27 -0.05
CA ARG A 33 -5.07 1.64 -1.39
C ARG A 33 -4.27 2.42 -2.42
N LYS A 34 -4.38 3.75 -2.41
CA LYS A 34 -3.62 4.62 -3.33
C LYS A 34 -2.12 4.49 -3.09
N GLN A 35 -1.67 4.46 -1.83
CA GLN A 35 -0.26 4.29 -1.49
C GLN A 35 0.25 2.91 -1.93
N LEU A 36 -0.50 1.84 -1.66
CA LEU A 36 -0.14 0.49 -2.09
C LEU A 36 0.00 0.39 -3.63
N ALA A 37 -0.95 0.94 -4.38
CA ALA A 37 -0.89 0.98 -5.84
C ALA A 37 0.34 1.75 -6.35
N ALA A 38 0.74 2.83 -5.68
CA ALA A 38 1.95 3.57 -6.03
C ALA A 38 3.22 2.72 -5.82
N LEU A 39 3.30 1.96 -4.73
CA LEU A 39 4.43 1.06 -4.46
C LEU A 39 4.50 -0.09 -5.47
N GLU A 40 3.36 -0.66 -5.84
CA GLU A 40 3.26 -1.69 -6.87
C GLU A 40 3.75 -1.19 -8.22
N ASN A 41 3.30 0.00 -8.63
CA ASN A 41 3.75 0.62 -9.88
C ASN A 41 5.26 0.87 -9.89
N GLN A 42 5.85 1.24 -8.75
CA GLN A 42 7.31 1.35 -8.64
C GLN A 42 7.99 -0.02 -8.82
N ASN A 43 7.50 -1.08 -8.17
CA ASN A 43 8.04 -2.42 -8.34
C ASN A 43 7.91 -2.93 -9.79
N ILE A 44 6.80 -2.63 -10.46
CA ILE A 44 6.58 -2.93 -11.88
C ILE A 44 7.61 -2.22 -12.76
N ALA A 45 7.87 -0.93 -12.53
CA ALA A 45 8.86 -0.18 -13.28
C ALA A 45 10.27 -0.78 -13.14
N LEU A 46 10.65 -1.19 -11.92
CA LEU A 46 11.94 -1.86 -11.66
C LEU A 46 12.03 -3.22 -12.39
N LYS A 47 10.95 -4.01 -12.37
CA LYS A 47 10.87 -5.28 -13.12
C LYS A 47 10.97 -5.08 -14.63
N ILE A 48 10.35 -4.04 -15.18
CA ILE A 48 10.46 -3.69 -16.60
C ILE A 48 11.92 -3.36 -16.95
N GLN A 49 12.61 -2.60 -16.12
CA GLN A 49 14.04 -2.29 -16.32
C GLN A 49 14.89 -3.56 -16.27
N LEU A 50 14.64 -4.44 -15.30
CA LEU A 50 15.33 -5.72 -15.20
C LEU A 50 15.09 -6.59 -16.45
N ALA A 51 13.85 -6.67 -16.93
CA ALA A 51 13.51 -7.42 -18.14
C ALA A 51 14.24 -6.86 -19.38
N HIS A 52 14.32 -5.53 -19.50
CA HIS A 52 15.08 -4.89 -20.59
C HIS A 52 16.57 -5.27 -20.56
N ILE A 53 17.19 -5.30 -19.37
CA ILE A 53 18.59 -5.73 -19.21
C ILE A 53 18.76 -7.20 -19.60
N LEU A 54 17.88 -8.08 -19.12
CA LEU A 54 17.90 -9.50 -19.44
C LEU A 54 17.72 -9.76 -20.95
N GLN A 55 16.98 -8.91 -21.64
CA GLN A 55 16.72 -9.05 -23.08
C GLN A 55 17.86 -8.54 -23.95
N TYR A 56 18.48 -7.40 -23.61
CA TYR A 56 19.37 -6.67 -24.52
C TYR A 56 20.81 -6.53 -24.06
N HIS A 57 21.08 -6.70 -22.76
CA HIS A 57 22.38 -6.39 -22.16
C HIS A 57 22.89 -7.52 -21.26
N PHE A 58 22.29 -8.71 -21.34
CA PHE A 58 22.59 -9.80 -20.43
C PHE A 58 24.01 -10.32 -20.61
N ASP A 59 24.78 -10.28 -19.53
CA ASP A 59 26.04 -10.99 -19.37
C ASP A 59 25.90 -12.02 -18.23
N ARG A 60 26.39 -13.23 -18.46
CA ARG A 60 26.37 -14.32 -17.49
C ARG A 60 27.13 -13.97 -16.21
N SER A 61 28.13 -13.09 -16.28
CA SER A 61 28.87 -12.60 -15.10
C SER A 61 27.97 -11.88 -14.09
N GLN A 62 26.83 -11.36 -14.54
CA GLN A 62 25.88 -10.58 -13.75
C GLN A 62 24.65 -11.39 -13.30
N LEU A 63 24.57 -12.66 -13.69
CA LEU A 63 23.37 -13.49 -13.51
C LEU A 63 22.93 -13.58 -12.05
N ASP A 64 23.84 -13.93 -11.13
CA ASP A 64 23.51 -14.13 -9.72
C ASP A 64 22.90 -12.86 -9.09
N ARG A 65 23.42 -11.70 -9.49
CA ARG A 65 22.96 -10.40 -8.95
C ARG A 65 21.62 -10.00 -9.56
N LEU A 66 21.41 -10.27 -10.85
CA LEU A 66 20.11 -10.05 -11.50
C LEU A 66 19.04 -10.99 -10.95
N GLU A 67 19.39 -12.25 -10.65
CA GLU A 67 18.50 -13.21 -10.00
C GLU A 67 18.10 -12.75 -8.60
N TYR A 68 19.05 -12.25 -7.80
CA TYR A 68 18.75 -11.63 -6.51
C TYR A 68 17.67 -10.54 -6.61
N PHE A 69 17.82 -9.60 -7.56
CA PHE A 69 16.82 -8.55 -7.77
C PHE A 69 15.48 -9.12 -8.23
N HIS A 70 15.49 -10.08 -9.16
CA HIS A 70 14.29 -10.76 -9.62
C HIS A 70 13.51 -11.39 -8.46
N THR A 71 14.17 -12.20 -7.64
CA THR A 71 13.56 -12.85 -6.49
C THR A 71 13.04 -11.82 -5.48
N THR A 72 13.79 -10.75 -5.24
CA THR A 72 13.37 -9.70 -4.29
C THR A 72 12.12 -8.95 -4.79
N PHE A 73 12.02 -8.68 -6.10
CA PHE A 73 10.81 -8.08 -6.68
C PHE A 73 9.57 -8.99 -6.55
N LEU A 74 9.74 -10.32 -6.71
CA LEU A 74 8.66 -11.30 -6.52
C LEU A 74 8.22 -11.41 -5.06
N GLN A 75 9.16 -11.32 -4.11
CA GLN A 75 8.85 -11.28 -2.69
C GLN A 75 8.02 -10.03 -2.34
N LEU A 76 8.33 -8.87 -2.95
CA LEU A 76 7.52 -7.66 -2.81
C LEU A 76 6.11 -7.84 -3.39
N ASP A 77 5.95 -8.47 -4.55
CA ASP A 77 4.62 -8.77 -5.11
C ASP A 77 3.77 -9.60 -4.14
N THR A 78 4.36 -10.62 -3.55
CA THR A 78 3.68 -11.47 -2.55
C THR A 78 3.23 -10.65 -1.34
N ARG A 79 4.05 -9.70 -0.89
CA ARG A 79 3.72 -8.79 0.21
C ARG A 79 2.59 -7.83 -0.17
N PHE A 80 2.63 -7.28 -1.38
CA PHE A 80 1.57 -6.40 -1.88
C PHE A 80 0.24 -7.12 -1.98
N ASP A 81 0.23 -8.34 -2.52
CA ASP A 81 -0.98 -9.18 -2.58
C ASP A 81 -1.53 -9.52 -1.20
N GLY A 82 -0.65 -9.79 -0.22
CA GLY A 82 -1.02 -9.97 1.17
C GLY A 82 -1.75 -8.75 1.73
N LEU A 83 -1.19 -7.55 1.52
CA LEU A 83 -1.78 -6.31 2.02
C LEU A 83 -3.07 -5.92 1.27
N LYS A 84 -3.16 -6.19 -0.03
CA LYS A 84 -4.40 -6.04 -0.81
C LYS A 84 -5.56 -6.84 -0.21
N ARG A 85 -5.30 -8.11 0.15
CA ARG A 85 -6.31 -8.98 0.79
C ARG A 85 -6.72 -8.44 2.15
N GLU A 86 -5.76 -7.97 2.94
CA GLU A 86 -6.02 -7.35 4.26
C GLU A 86 -6.87 -6.08 4.12
N LEU A 87 -6.57 -5.20 3.15
CA LEU A 87 -7.37 -4.01 2.83
C LEU A 87 -8.78 -4.37 2.33
N ALA A 88 -8.94 -5.48 1.61
CA ALA A 88 -10.24 -5.96 1.17
C ALA A 88 -11.08 -6.50 2.33
N LEU A 89 -10.47 -7.22 3.28
CA LEU A 89 -11.12 -7.65 4.51
C LEU A 89 -11.53 -6.45 5.37
N HIS A 90 -10.65 -5.46 5.51
CA HIS A 90 -10.96 -4.23 6.25
C HIS A 90 -12.13 -3.47 5.64
N GLN A 91 -12.21 -3.39 4.30
CA GLN A 91 -13.37 -2.83 3.61
C GLN A 91 -14.65 -3.58 3.93
N ALA A 92 -14.60 -4.92 3.91
CA ALA A 92 -15.78 -5.73 4.21
C ALA A 92 -16.29 -5.46 5.63
N TRP A 93 -15.39 -5.27 6.60
CA TRP A 93 -15.76 -4.91 7.98
C TRP A 93 -16.39 -3.51 8.08
N LEU A 94 -15.88 -2.54 7.33
CA LEU A 94 -16.45 -1.18 7.29
C LEU A 94 -17.80 -1.11 6.55
N SER A 95 -18.11 -2.10 5.71
CA SER A 95 -19.34 -2.16 4.92
C SER A 95 -20.42 -3.04 5.56
N ASP A 96 -20.14 -3.68 6.69
CA ASP A 96 -21.09 -4.52 7.41
C ASP A 96 -22.13 -3.65 8.16
N PRO A 97 -23.43 -3.75 7.86
CA PRO A 97 -24.48 -2.98 8.54
C PRO A 97 -24.68 -3.35 10.01
N ASP A 98 -24.20 -4.52 10.46
CA ASP A 98 -24.22 -4.94 11.88
C ASP A 98 -22.98 -4.43 12.67
N MET A 99 -22.27 -3.45 12.10
CA MET A 99 -21.10 -2.78 12.67
C MET A 99 -21.29 -2.24 14.09
N ASN A 100 -22.53 -2.09 14.57
CA ASN A 100 -22.84 -1.66 15.93
C ASN A 100 -22.17 -2.56 17.01
N ASN A 101 -21.70 -3.76 16.66
CA ASN A 101 -20.91 -4.64 17.54
C ASN A 101 -19.39 -4.63 17.29
N ILE A 102 -18.90 -4.02 16.21
CA ILE A 102 -17.47 -3.92 15.90
C ILE A 102 -16.91 -2.68 16.58
N ASN A 103 -16.07 -2.89 17.61
CA ASN A 103 -15.44 -1.80 18.36
C ASN A 103 -14.62 -0.89 17.44
N TYR A 104 -14.96 0.40 17.40
CA TYR A 104 -14.21 1.45 16.69
C TYR A 104 -12.70 1.41 17.01
N ASP A 105 -12.34 1.14 18.26
CA ASP A 105 -10.93 1.05 18.68
C ASP A 105 -10.19 -0.10 17.97
N ASN A 106 -10.88 -1.21 17.68
CA ASN A 106 -10.29 -2.34 16.95
C ASN A 106 -10.06 -1.98 15.48
N ILE A 107 -11.01 -1.27 14.86
CA ILE A 107 -10.87 -0.80 13.48
C ILE A 107 -9.70 0.16 13.38
N ARG A 108 -9.62 1.12 14.30
CA ARG A 108 -8.53 2.09 14.35
C ARG A 108 -7.18 1.44 14.60
N ALA A 109 -7.10 0.48 15.53
CA ALA A 109 -5.88 -0.29 15.76
C ALA A 109 -5.45 -1.05 14.49
N HIS A 110 -6.41 -1.60 13.75
CA HIS A 110 -6.11 -2.26 12.49
C HIS A 110 -5.61 -1.30 11.40
N GLN A 111 -6.19 -0.11 11.29
CA GLN A 111 -5.69 0.93 10.36
C GLN A 111 -4.27 1.37 10.69
N LEU A 112 -3.95 1.54 11.98
CA LEU A 112 -2.58 1.83 12.43
C LEU A 112 -1.61 0.71 12.05
N HIS A 113 -2.03 -0.55 12.17
CA HIS A 113 -1.24 -1.70 11.75
C HIS A 113 -0.99 -1.73 10.23
N ILE A 114 -2.03 -1.47 9.43
CA ILE A 114 -1.94 -1.34 7.97
C ILE A 114 -0.98 -0.21 7.59
N TRP A 115 -1.09 0.93 8.26
CA TRP A 115 -0.20 2.07 8.05
C TRP A 115 1.26 1.74 8.37
N GLY A 116 1.52 1.05 9.48
CA GLY A 116 2.86 0.57 9.83
C GLY A 116 3.45 -0.38 8.77
N LYS A 117 2.63 -1.29 8.23
CA LYS A 117 3.02 -2.17 7.12
C LYS A 117 3.35 -1.39 5.85
N LEU A 118 2.52 -0.40 5.48
CA LEU A 118 2.75 0.45 4.31
C LEU A 118 4.06 1.22 4.43
N ASN A 119 4.35 1.82 5.59
CA ASN A 119 5.60 2.54 5.80
C ASN A 119 6.82 1.62 5.70
N THR A 120 6.72 0.41 6.25
CA THR A 120 7.79 -0.58 6.15
C THR A 120 7.99 -1.01 4.69
N MET A 121 6.90 -1.26 3.96
CA MET A 121 6.98 -1.61 2.53
C MET A 121 7.55 -0.48 1.69
N ASP A 122 7.17 0.78 1.94
CA ASP A 122 7.74 1.93 1.24
C ASP A 122 9.24 2.03 1.48
N ALA A 123 9.69 1.93 2.73
CA ALA A 123 11.11 1.93 3.07
C ALA A 123 11.88 0.80 2.34
N ASP A 124 11.30 -0.39 2.28
CA ASP A 124 11.90 -1.53 1.57
C ASP A 124 11.98 -1.30 0.07
N VAL A 125 10.92 -0.74 -0.55
CA VAL A 125 10.90 -0.38 -1.97
C VAL A 125 11.92 0.71 -2.28
N GLN A 126 12.02 1.76 -1.47
CA GLN A 126 13.01 2.81 -1.67
C GLN A 126 14.44 2.28 -1.54
N LYS A 127 14.69 1.43 -0.54
CA LYS A 127 16.00 0.77 -0.37
C LYS A 127 16.34 -0.09 -1.58
N LEU A 128 15.40 -0.91 -2.05
CA LEU A 128 15.61 -1.78 -3.21
C LEU A 128 15.85 -0.98 -4.49
N LYS A 129 15.07 0.10 -4.71
CA LYS A 129 15.24 1.01 -5.83
C LYS A 129 16.63 1.64 -5.83
N TYR A 130 17.10 2.10 -4.66
CA TYR A 130 18.45 2.64 -4.52
C TYR A 130 19.52 1.60 -4.87
N LEU A 131 19.45 0.41 -4.25
CA LEU A 131 20.41 -0.68 -4.51
C LEU A 131 20.43 -1.12 -5.98
N PHE A 132 19.25 -1.18 -6.60
CA PHE A 132 19.15 -1.53 -8.01
C PHE A 132 19.74 -0.43 -8.89
N SER A 133 19.42 0.83 -8.61
CA SER A 133 19.91 1.97 -9.38
C SER A 133 21.43 2.11 -9.30
N ASP A 134 22.02 1.92 -8.12
CA ASP A 134 23.47 1.91 -7.89
C ASP A 134 24.13 0.79 -8.72
N TYR A 135 23.59 -0.42 -8.65
CA TYR A 135 24.03 -1.55 -9.46
C TYR A 135 23.93 -1.29 -10.98
N LEU A 136 22.86 -0.64 -11.44
CA LEU A 136 22.71 -0.26 -12.84
C LEU A 136 23.74 0.78 -13.27
N GLN A 137 24.08 1.74 -12.42
CA GLN A 137 25.09 2.75 -12.74
C GLN A 137 26.47 2.12 -12.89
N GLU A 138 26.80 1.14 -12.06
CA GLU A 138 28.08 0.44 -12.09
C GLU A 138 28.21 -0.51 -13.30
N HIS A 139 27.20 -1.35 -13.55
CA HIS A 139 27.31 -2.45 -14.52
C HIS A 139 26.57 -2.21 -15.83
N PHE A 140 25.59 -1.31 -15.86
CA PHE A 140 24.75 -1.02 -17.03
C PHE A 140 24.58 0.50 -17.27
N PRO A 141 25.68 1.27 -17.40
CA PRO A 141 25.63 2.74 -17.42
C PRO A 141 24.82 3.30 -18.61
N THR A 142 24.75 2.58 -19.73
CA THR A 142 23.90 2.92 -20.88
C THR A 142 22.41 2.82 -20.56
N VAL A 143 22.00 1.84 -19.75
CA VAL A 143 20.61 1.68 -19.28
C VAL A 143 20.29 2.70 -18.20
N ALA A 144 21.23 2.98 -17.30
CA ALA A 144 21.04 3.99 -16.25
C ALA A 144 20.80 5.40 -16.82
N ARG A 145 21.46 5.74 -17.94
CA ARG A 145 21.34 7.06 -18.59
C ARG A 145 20.08 7.24 -19.42
N SER A 146 19.44 6.18 -19.91
CA SER A 146 18.22 6.28 -20.71
C SER A 146 16.96 6.59 -19.88
N ILE A 147 17.10 6.77 -18.57
CA ILE A 147 16.00 6.83 -17.59
C ILE A 147 16.02 8.17 -16.80
N ILE A 148 17.06 9.00 -16.96
CA ILE A 148 17.13 10.36 -16.38
C ILE A 148 16.64 11.38 -17.41
#